data_AF-A0A1C9CVK9-F1
#
_entry.id   AF-A0A1C9CVK9-F1
#
_cell.length_a   1.000
_cell.length_b   1.000
_cell.length_c   1.000
_cell.angle_alpha   90.00
_cell.angle_beta   90.00
_cell.angle_gamma   90.00
#
_symmetry.space_group_name_H-M   'P 1'
#
loop_
_entity.id
_entity.type
_entity.pdbx_description
1 polymer ?
#
loop_
_entity_poly.entity_id
_entity_poly.type
_entity_poly.pdbx_seq_one_letter_code
_entity_poly.pdbx_strand_id
1 'polypeptide(L)'
;MNVLSYSINTLKGLYEISGVEVGQHFYWKIGGFQVHAQVLITSWVVIVILLGSAIVTVRNPQTIPTDGQNFFEYILEFIRDVSKTQIGEEYGPWVPFIGTLFLFIFVSNWSGAL
;
A
#
# COMPACT_ATOMS: atom_id res chain seq x y z
N MET A 1 -25.00 40.25 -18.04
CA MET A 1 -25.57 39.13 -17.25
C MET A 1 -24.68 37.88 -17.17
N ASN A 2 -23.62 37.74 -17.99
CA ASN A 2 -22.78 36.52 -17.99
C ASN A 2 -21.64 36.52 -16.96
N VAL A 3 -21.06 37.68 -16.64
CA VAL A 3 -19.88 37.80 -15.73
C VAL A 3 -20.24 37.44 -14.29
N LEU A 4 -21.41 37.87 -13.81
CA LEU A 4 -21.91 37.50 -12.49
C LEU A 4 -22.19 35.98 -12.39
N SER A 5 -22.73 35.37 -13.44
CA SER A 5 -22.98 33.92 -13.44
C SER A 5 -21.68 33.10 -13.40
N TYR A 6 -20.64 33.56 -14.10
CA TYR A 6 -19.32 32.92 -14.08
C TYR A 6 -18.70 33.01 -12.69
N SER A 7 -18.75 34.19 -12.05
CA SER A 7 -18.24 34.38 -10.68
C SER A 7 -18.98 33.52 -9.64
N ILE A 8 -20.30 33.40 -9.76
CA ILE A 8 -21.12 32.54 -8.88
C ILE A 8 -20.78 31.06 -9.09
N ASN A 9 -20.59 30.62 -10.33
CA ASN A 9 -20.20 29.23 -10.63
C ASN A 9 -18.81 28.90 -10.08
N THR A 10 -17.86 29.84 -10.19
CA THR A 10 -16.52 29.69 -9.61
C THR A 10 -16.56 29.64 -8.08
N LEU A 11 -17.34 30.50 -7.43
CA LEU A 11 -17.52 30.49 -5.97
C LEU A 11 -18.23 29.22 -5.49
N LYS A 12 -19.18 28.70 -6.27
CA LYS A 12 -19.85 27.43 -5.98
C LYS A 12 -18.89 26.24 -6.12
N GLY A 13 -18.04 26.23 -7.14
CA GLY A 13 -16.97 25.24 -7.28
C GLY A 13 -15.97 25.29 -6.13
N LEU A 14 -15.58 26.49 -5.69
CA LEU A 14 -14.72 26.67 -4.51
C LEU A 14 -15.41 26.21 -3.22
N TYR A 15 -16.72 26.44 -3.09
CA TYR A 15 -17.52 25.97 -1.95
C TYR A 15 -17.61 24.43 -1.89
N GLU A 16 -17.85 23.78 -3.03
CA GLU A 16 -17.87 22.31 -3.13
C GLU A 16 -16.49 21.70 -2.81
N ILE A 17 -15.39 22.34 -3.21
CA ILE A 17 -14.02 21.93 -2.84
C ILE A 17 -13.77 22.15 -1.34
N SER A 18 -14.31 23.22 -0.76
CA SER A 18 -14.20 23.50 0.69
C SER A 18 -15.09 22.59 1.55
N GLY A 19 -16.12 21.99 0.95
CA GLY A 19 -17.03 21.02 1.58
C GLY A 19 -16.53 19.58 1.53
N VAL A 20 -15.27 19.34 1.14
CA VAL A 20 -14.61 18.03 1.29
C VAL A 20 -14.48 17.75 2.80
N GLU A 21 -15.49 17.09 3.34
CA GLU A 21 -15.52 16.66 4.74
C GLU A 21 -14.40 15.66 5.00
N VAL A 22 -13.52 16.01 5.93
CA VAL A 22 -12.49 15.10 6.44
C VAL A 22 -13.19 13.95 7.17
N GLY A 23 -13.00 12.71 6.71
CA GLY A 23 -13.65 11.52 7.28
C GLY A 23 -14.71 10.84 6.39
N GLN A 24 -14.87 11.30 5.14
CA GLN A 24 -15.70 10.59 4.16
C GLN A 24 -15.02 9.28 3.74
N HIS A 25 -15.72 8.17 3.92
CA HIS A 25 -15.27 6.84 3.50
C HIS A 25 -16.04 6.42 2.25
N PHE A 26 -15.31 6.00 1.22
CA PHE A 26 -15.93 5.49 0.00
C PHE A 26 -16.48 4.07 0.23
N TYR A 27 -17.79 3.91 0.08
CA TYR A 27 -18.49 2.63 0.26
C TYR A 27 -19.05 2.09 -1.05
N TRP A 28 -18.95 0.78 -1.24
CA TRP A 28 -19.76 0.04 -2.20
C TRP A 28 -20.93 -0.66 -1.50
N LYS A 29 -22.10 -0.66 -2.14
CA LYS A 29 -23.24 -1.46 -1.71
C LYS A 29 -23.29 -2.74 -2.53
N ILE A 30 -22.98 -3.88 -1.91
CA ILE A 30 -22.95 -5.19 -2.57
C ILE A 30 -23.88 -6.11 -1.80
N GLY A 31 -24.93 -6.63 -2.45
CA GLY A 31 -25.86 -7.59 -1.85
C GLY A 31 -26.55 -7.09 -0.57
N GLY A 32 -26.74 -5.77 -0.42
CA GLY A 32 -27.31 -5.15 0.78
C GLY A 32 -26.30 -4.76 1.86
N PHE A 33 -25.02 -5.15 1.73
CA PHE A 33 -23.96 -4.78 2.67
C PHE A 33 -23.16 -3.58 2.16
N GLN A 34 -22.67 -2.76 3.09
CA GLN A 34 -21.73 -1.67 2.81
C GLN A 34 -20.29 -2.15 3.02
N VAL A 35 -19.47 -2.00 1.99
CA VAL A 35 -18.06 -2.40 1.98
C VAL A 35 -17.19 -1.16 1.80
N HIS A 36 -16.14 -1.02 2.61
CA HIS A 36 -15.16 0.08 2.48
C HIS A 36 -14.30 -0.09 1.22
N ALA A 37 -14.79 0.43 0.12
CA ALA A 37 -14.16 0.32 -1.19
C ALA A 37 -12.79 0.99 -1.23
N GLN A 38 -12.62 2.12 -0.53
CA GLN A 38 -11.32 2.80 -0.42
C GLN A 38 -10.23 1.88 0.14
N VAL A 39 -10.53 1.15 1.22
CA VAL A 39 -9.56 0.24 1.87
C VAL A 39 -9.18 -0.89 0.92
N LEU A 40 -10.14 -1.42 0.17
CA LEU A 40 -9.87 -2.46 -0.83
C LEU A 40 -8.98 -1.92 -1.95
N ILE A 41 -9.32 -0.77 -2.54
CA ILE A 41 -8.55 -0.19 -3.64
C ILE A 41 -7.11 0.07 -3.22
N THR A 42 -6.89 0.75 -2.08
CA THR A 42 -5.53 1.04 -1.59
C THR A 42 -4.75 -0.24 -1.29
N SER A 43 -5.39 -1.23 -0.66
CA SER A 43 -4.75 -2.52 -0.38
C SER A 43 -4.34 -3.25 -1.66
N TRP A 44 -5.19 -3.26 -2.69
CA TRP A 44 -4.90 -3.88 -3.97
C TRP A 44 -3.72 -3.22 -4.68
N VAL A 45 -3.62 -1.89 -4.63
CA VAL A 45 -2.47 -1.16 -5.16
C VAL A 45 -1.18 -1.59 -4.47
N VAL A 46 -1.17 -1.63 -3.13
CA VAL A 46 0.01 -2.08 -2.36
C VAL A 46 0.38 -3.54 -2.69
N ILE A 47 -0.62 -4.43 -2.79
CA ILE A 47 -0.40 -5.84 -3.16
C ILE A 47 0.24 -5.94 -4.55
N VAL A 48 -0.24 -5.19 -5.54
CA VAL A 48 0.32 -5.20 -6.89
C VAL A 48 1.75 -4.69 -6.90
N ILE A 49 2.07 -3.64 -6.14
CA ILE A 49 3.44 -3.12 -6.03
C ILE A 49 4.37 -4.18 -5.41
N LEU A 50 3.95 -4.81 -4.31
CA LEU A 50 4.75 -5.83 -3.63
C LEU A 50 4.96 -7.07 -4.48
N LEU A 51 3.89 -7.64 -5.06
CA LEU A 51 3.99 -8.83 -5.90
C LEU A 51 4.74 -8.53 -7.20
N GLY A 52 4.47 -7.39 -7.83
CA GLY A 52 5.13 -6.97 -9.06
C GLY A 52 6.63 -6.82 -8.86
N SER A 53 7.04 -6.11 -7.81
CA SER A 53 8.46 -5.91 -7.50
C SER A 53 9.15 -7.22 -7.11
N ALA A 54 8.52 -8.05 -6.27
CA ALA A 54 9.05 -9.37 -5.93
C ALA A 54 9.24 -10.24 -7.17
N ILE A 55 8.20 -10.40 -8.02
CA ILE A 55 8.26 -11.21 -9.24
C ILE A 55 9.38 -10.72 -10.17
N VAL A 56 9.55 -9.40 -10.34
CA VAL A 56 10.63 -8.86 -11.17
C VAL A 56 12.00 -9.27 -10.62
N THR A 57 12.18 -9.23 -9.30
CA THR A 57 13.45 -9.55 -8.66
C THR A 57 13.78 -11.06 -8.69
N VAL A 58 12.80 -11.95 -8.47
CA VAL A 58 13.05 -13.41 -8.46
C VAL A 58 13.06 -14.07 -9.85
N ARG A 59 12.84 -13.31 -10.93
CA ARG A 59 12.79 -13.87 -12.30
C ARG A 59 14.12 -14.45 -12.78
N ASN A 60 15.26 -13.87 -12.41
CA ASN A 60 16.58 -14.32 -12.85
C ASN A 60 17.67 -14.04 -11.80
N PRO A 61 17.62 -14.70 -10.63
CA PRO A 61 18.57 -14.46 -9.55
C PRO A 61 19.98 -14.86 -9.98
N GLN A 62 20.95 -14.01 -9.68
CA GLN A 62 22.37 -14.24 -9.95
C GLN A 62 23.08 -14.61 -8.65
N THR A 63 24.15 -15.42 -8.73
CA THR A 63 24.97 -15.76 -7.55
C THR A 63 25.67 -14.53 -6.97
N ILE A 64 26.10 -13.61 -7.84
CA ILE A 64 26.55 -12.27 -7.45
C ILE A 64 25.33 -11.36 -7.60
N PRO A 65 24.76 -10.85 -6.49
CA PRO A 65 23.50 -10.13 -6.54
C PRO A 65 23.63 -8.84 -7.37
N THR A 66 22.62 -8.61 -8.20
CA THR A 66 22.43 -7.34 -8.91
C THR A 66 21.71 -6.33 -8.01
N ASP A 67 21.71 -5.04 -8.36
CA ASP A 67 21.22 -3.96 -7.48
C ASP A 67 19.84 -4.21 -6.85
N GLY A 68 18.86 -4.67 -7.64
CA GLY A 68 17.52 -4.98 -7.14
C GLY A 68 17.47 -6.23 -6.26
N GLN A 69 18.23 -7.28 -6.62
CA GLN A 69 18.35 -8.48 -5.81
C GLN A 69 18.99 -8.18 -4.45
N ASN A 70 20.02 -7.33 -4.41
CA ASN A 70 20.68 -6.89 -3.18
C ASN A 70 19.70 -6.24 -2.18
N PHE A 71 18.80 -5.37 -2.66
CA PHE A 71 17.80 -4.74 -1.80
C PHE A 71 16.80 -5.75 -1.20
N PHE A 72 16.27 -6.66 -2.01
CA PHE A 72 15.31 -7.67 -1.53
C PHE A 72 15.95 -8.73 -0.63
N GLU A 73 17.19 -9.13 -0.91
CA GLU A 73 17.95 -10.04 -0.05
C GLU A 73 18.24 -9.40 1.31
N TYR A 74 18.65 -8.13 1.33
CA TYR A 74 18.84 -7.39 2.57
C TYR A 74 17.57 -7.34 3.43
N ILE A 75 16.40 -7.07 2.82
CA ILE A 75 15.13 -7.07 3.57
C ILE A 75 14.81 -8.48 4.09
N LEU A 76 15.05 -9.52 3.29
CA LEU A 76 14.78 -10.90 3.68
C LEU A 76 15.70 -11.37 4.81
N GLU A 77 16.97 -10.97 4.80
CA GLU A 77 17.91 -11.18 5.91
C GLU A 77 17.44 -10.47 7.17
N PHE A 78 17.06 -9.20 7.06
CA PHE A 78 16.48 -8.44 8.17
C PHE A 78 15.26 -9.16 8.79
N ILE A 79 14.32 -9.62 7.96
CA ILE A 79 13.14 -10.36 8.44
C ILE A 79 13.55 -11.67 9.10
N ARG A 80 14.52 -12.41 8.54
CA ARG A 80 15.03 -13.65 9.14
C ARG A 80 15.67 -13.40 10.49
N ASP A 81 16.47 -12.35 10.63
CA ASP A 81 17.14 -12.00 11.88
C ASP A 81 16.15 -11.62 12.97
N VAL A 82 15.15 -10.80 12.63
CA VAL A 82 14.05 -10.48 13.55
C VAL A 82 13.30 -11.75 13.94
N SER A 83 12.93 -12.58 12.97
CA SER A 83 12.18 -13.82 13.22
C SER A 83 12.97 -14.78 14.12
N LYS A 84 14.26 -14.98 13.83
CA LYS A 84 15.15 -15.84 14.61
C LYS A 84 15.34 -15.33 16.03
N THR A 85 15.52 -14.02 16.20
CA THR A 85 15.72 -13.41 17.52
C THR A 85 14.48 -13.55 18.39
N GLN A 86 13.28 -13.40 17.82
CA GLN A 86 12.02 -13.40 18.58
C GLN A 86 11.42 -14.80 18.78
N ILE A 87 11.56 -15.70 17.81
CA ILE A 87 10.96 -17.04 17.83
C ILE A 87 11.96 -18.10 18.30
N GLY A 88 13.25 -17.92 18.01
CA GLY A 88 14.29 -18.94 18.24
C GLY A 88 14.44 -19.89 17.05
N GLU A 89 14.93 -21.10 17.29
CA GLU A 89 15.37 -22.05 16.25
C GLU A 89 14.26 -22.47 15.27
N GLU A 90 13.00 -22.44 15.69
CA GLU A 90 11.85 -22.82 14.85
C GLU A 90 11.28 -21.64 14.02
N TYR A 91 12.08 -20.58 13.79
CA TYR A 91 11.61 -19.39 13.07
C TYR A 91 11.30 -19.61 11.58
N GLY A 92 11.90 -20.62 10.94
CA GLY A 92 11.86 -20.81 9.48
C GLY A 92 10.44 -20.75 8.86
N PRO A 93 9.46 -21.53 9.37
CA PRO A 93 8.08 -21.49 8.87
C PRO A 93 7.36 -20.14 9.06
N TRP A 94 7.81 -19.30 9.99
CA TRP A 94 7.19 -18.01 10.31
C TRP A 94 7.73 -16.85 9.47
N VAL A 95 8.87 -17.02 8.81
CA VAL A 95 9.49 -15.98 7.97
C VAL A 95 8.52 -15.43 6.91
N PRO A 96 7.74 -16.24 6.16
CA PRO A 96 6.79 -15.71 5.19
C PRO A 96 5.66 -14.90 5.84
N PHE A 97 5.18 -15.31 7.01
CA PHE A 97 4.12 -14.62 7.73
C PHE A 97 4.60 -13.26 8.25
N ILE A 98 5.76 -13.23 8.90
CA ILE A 98 6.37 -11.99 9.41
C ILE A 98 6.72 -11.06 8.25
N GLY A 99 7.31 -11.60 7.18
CA GLY A 99 7.73 -10.82 6.02
C GLY A 99 6.56 -10.18 5.28
N THR A 100 5.47 -10.92 5.08
CA THR A 100 4.26 -10.37 4.44
C THR A 100 3.63 -9.27 5.30
N LEU A 101 3.51 -9.47 6.61
CA LEU A 101 2.98 -8.48 7.53
C LEU A 101 3.85 -7.21 7.56
N PHE A 102 5.17 -7.37 7.69
CA PHE A 102 6.12 -6.27 7.69
C PHE A 102 6.07 -5.46 6.40
N LEU A 103 6.23 -6.11 5.25
CA LEU A 103 6.26 -5.45 3.94
C LEU A 103 4.93 -4.78 3.61
N PHE A 104 3.81 -5.47 3.86
CA PHE A 104 2.49 -4.92 3.60
C PHE A 104 2.23 -3.66 4.42
N ILE A 105 2.48 -3.69 5.73
CA ILE A 105 2.27 -2.54 6.61
C ILE A 105 3.26 -1.41 6.26
N PHE A 106 4.53 -1.72 6.06
CA PHE A 106 5.56 -0.73 5.74
C PHE A 106 5.21 0.04 4.45
N VAL A 107 4.91 -0.67 3.36
CA VAL A 107 4.57 -0.04 2.09
C VAL A 107 3.21 0.65 2.14
N SER A 108 2.23 0.11 2.88
CA SER A 108 0.93 0.79 3.08
C SER A 108 1.11 2.14 3.79
N ASN A 109 1.93 2.19 4.84
CA ASN A 109 2.19 3.41 5.58
C ASN A 109 2.92 4.44 4.71
N TRP A 110 3.93 4.02 3.96
CA TRP A 110 4.63 4.90 3.02
C TRP A 110 3.73 5.40 1.90
N SER A 111 2.87 4.54 1.35
CA SER A 111 1.88 4.91 0.34
C SER A 111 0.85 5.91 0.84
N GLY A 112 0.54 5.93 2.14
CA GLY A 112 -0.38 6.89 2.72
C GLY A 112 0.25 8.24 3.07
N ALA A 113 1.58 8.30 3.14
CA ALA A 113 2.32 9.53 3.42
C ALA A 113 2.67 10.32 2.14
N LEU A 114 2.76 9.63 1.00
CA LEU A 114 2.91 10.22 -0.34
C LEU A 114 1.58 10.79 -0.84
#